data_AF-A0A225UTT7-F1
#
_entry.id   AF-A0A225UTT7-F1
#
_cell.length_a   1.000
_cell.length_b   1.000
_cell.length_c   1.000
_cell.angle_alpha   90.00
_cell.angle_beta   90.00
_cell.angle_gamma   90.00
#
_symmetry.space_group_name_H-M   'P 1'
#
loop_
_entity.id
_entity.type
_entity.pdbx_description
1 polymer ?
#
loop_
_entity_poly.entity_id
_entity_poly.type
_entity_poly.pdbx_seq_one_letter_code
_entity_poly.pdbx_strand_id
1 'polypeptide(L)'
;MSKYVPSFNNFIFDQLVTNKGSLNYCVRWDSTDKLSKADASKFEAMLNRQFKAWNKWLIGYDCWPYEEIDVKIVGWATKDASLFEWSDDSLGTIYTSDKDDDGIPKCPDACYKHQDQSKSSDT
;
A
#
# COMPACT_ATOMS: atom_id res chain seq x y z
N MET A 1 -7.47 11.17 -33.68
CA MET A 1 -6.81 10.19 -32.80
C MET A 1 -7.65 10.05 -31.54
N SER A 2 -8.43 8.96 -31.39
CA SER A 2 -8.97 8.64 -30.07
C SER A 2 -7.79 8.18 -29.21
N LYS A 3 -7.51 8.89 -28.12
CA LYS A 3 -6.59 8.38 -27.10
C LYS A 3 -7.24 7.11 -26.55
N TYR A 4 -6.50 6.00 -26.59
CA TYR A 4 -6.86 4.83 -25.80
C TYR A 4 -6.90 5.27 -24.32
N VAL A 5 -8.09 5.19 -23.72
CA VAL A 5 -8.28 5.36 -22.28
C VAL A 5 -8.70 3.98 -21.76
N PRO A 6 -7.81 3.23 -21.10
CA PRO A 6 -8.17 1.96 -20.51
C PRO A 6 -9.31 2.17 -19.49
N SER A 7 -10.27 1.24 -19.42
CA SER A 7 -11.27 1.28 -18.34
C SER A 7 -10.58 0.93 -17.04
N PHE A 8 -10.41 1.90 -16.16
CA PHE A 8 -9.85 1.67 -14.84
C PHE A 8 -10.99 1.35 -13.87
N ASN A 9 -10.90 0.22 -13.18
CA ASN A 9 -11.81 -0.19 -12.12
C ASN A 9 -11.02 -0.23 -10.80
N ASN A 10 -11.72 -0.32 -9.67
CA ASN A 10 -11.10 -0.52 -8.35
C ASN A 10 -10.21 0.66 -7.93
N PHE A 11 -10.71 1.87 -8.13
CA PHE A 11 -10.06 3.08 -7.61
C PHE A 11 -9.90 3.01 -6.10
N ILE A 12 -9.07 3.90 -5.56
CA ILE A 12 -8.89 3.99 -4.11
C ILE A 12 -10.21 4.23 -3.36
N PHE A 13 -11.18 4.90 -3.99
CA PHE A 13 -12.55 5.04 -3.48
C PHE A 13 -13.25 3.70 -3.33
N ASP A 14 -13.19 2.84 -4.34
CA ASP A 14 -13.79 1.50 -4.31
C ASP A 14 -13.14 0.66 -3.20
N GLN A 15 -11.81 0.69 -3.10
CA GLN A 15 -11.05 -0.03 -2.07
C GLN A 15 -11.44 0.42 -0.66
N LEU A 16 -11.58 1.73 -0.45
CA LEU A 16 -12.00 2.28 0.83
C LEU A 16 -13.44 1.91 1.16
N VAL A 17 -14.35 1.92 0.17
CA VAL A 17 -15.74 1.52 0.36
C VAL A 17 -15.83 0.05 0.75
N THR A 18 -15.15 -0.83 0.01
CA THR A 18 -15.05 -2.26 0.30
C THR A 18 -14.48 -2.52 1.69
N ASN A 19 -13.37 -1.85 2.05
CA ASN A 19 -12.66 -2.06 3.31
C ASN A 19 -13.12 -1.13 4.45
N LYS A 20 -14.28 -0.49 4.31
CA LYS A 20 -14.91 0.35 5.36
C LYS A 20 -13.97 1.44 5.90
N GLY A 21 -13.27 2.13 5.01
CA GLY A 21 -12.37 3.23 5.36
C GLY A 21 -10.98 2.77 5.82
N SER A 22 -10.57 1.54 5.54
CA SER A 22 -9.24 1.03 5.88
C SER A 22 -8.43 0.58 4.66
N LEU A 23 -7.11 0.71 4.72
CA LEU A 23 -6.18 0.26 3.68
C LEU A 23 -4.97 -0.45 4.30
N ASN A 24 -4.58 -1.57 3.70
CA ASN A 24 -3.35 -2.27 4.03
C ASN A 24 -2.28 -1.96 2.97
N TYR A 25 -1.10 -1.57 3.43
CA TYR A 25 0.05 -1.26 2.60
C TYR A 25 1.14 -2.31 2.80
N CYS A 26 1.77 -2.69 1.69
CA CYS A 26 3.03 -3.41 1.73
C CYS A 26 4.10 -2.54 1.06
N VAL A 27 5.16 -2.22 1.81
CA VAL A 27 6.18 -1.25 1.37
C VAL A 27 7.22 -1.95 0.51
N ARG A 28 7.41 -1.45 -0.71
CA ARG A 28 8.49 -1.89 -1.60
C ARG A 28 9.77 -1.09 -1.32
N TRP A 29 10.82 -1.77 -0.85
CA TRP A 29 12.13 -1.19 -0.57
C TRP A 29 13.17 -1.68 -1.58
N ASP A 30 13.33 -0.94 -2.67
CA ASP A 30 14.32 -1.17 -3.72
C ASP A 30 15.61 -0.34 -3.53
N SER A 31 15.95 0.00 -2.29
CA SER A 31 17.23 0.67 -2.01
C SER A 31 18.33 -0.36 -1.73
N THR A 32 19.60 0.02 -1.94
CA THR A 32 20.77 -0.65 -1.34
C THR A 32 21.04 -0.20 0.09
N ASP A 33 20.40 0.88 0.54
CA ASP A 33 20.65 1.45 1.85
C ASP A 33 19.96 0.63 2.94
N LYS A 34 20.61 0.60 4.11
CA LYS A 34 20.01 0.01 5.30
C LYS A 34 18.87 0.88 5.80
N LEU A 35 17.80 0.24 6.22
CA LEU A 35 16.65 0.89 6.84
C LEU A 35 16.61 0.52 8.33
N SER A 36 16.71 1.54 9.18
CA SER A 36 16.62 1.35 10.63
C SER A 36 15.18 1.02 11.04
N LYS A 37 15.01 0.21 12.09
CA LYS A 37 13.69 -0.08 12.68
C LYS A 37 12.98 1.21 13.13
N ALA A 38 13.75 2.17 13.65
CA ALA A 38 13.24 3.45 14.11
C ALA A 38 12.71 4.33 12.98
N ASP A 39 13.34 4.30 11.80
CA ASP A 39 12.85 5.04 10.63
C ASP A 39 11.68 4.33 9.97
N ALA A 40 11.75 3.01 9.79
CA ALA A 40 10.64 2.21 9.27
C ALA A 40 9.36 2.39 10.11
N SER A 41 9.49 2.45 11.45
CA SER A 41 8.36 2.67 12.36
C SER A 41 7.62 4.01 12.12
N LYS A 42 8.23 4.98 11.44
CA LYS A 42 7.60 6.28 11.13
C LYS A 42 6.70 6.22 9.89
N PHE A 43 6.81 5.18 9.06
CA PHE A 43 6.14 5.12 7.75
C PHE A 43 4.62 5.04 7.89
N GLU A 44 4.10 4.20 8.80
CA GLU A 44 2.65 4.08 8.99
C GLU A 44 2.03 5.40 9.43
N ALA A 45 2.64 6.09 10.40
CA ALA A 45 2.19 7.41 10.84
C ALA A 45 2.27 8.47 9.73
N MET A 46 3.29 8.38 8.86
CA MET A 46 3.41 9.23 7.70
C MET A 46 2.26 8.99 6.71
N LEU A 47 1.97 7.74 6.37
CA LEU A 47 0.87 7.38 5.46
C LEU A 47 -0.48 7.85 6.01
N ASN A 48 -0.78 7.56 7.28
CA ASN A 48 -2.00 8.02 7.94
C ASN A 48 -2.14 9.54 7.90
N ARG A 49 -1.05 10.30 8.09
CA ARG A 49 -1.07 11.76 7.97
C ARG A 49 -1.42 12.21 6.55
N GLN A 50 -0.88 11.57 5.52
CA GLN A 50 -1.18 11.91 4.12
C GLN A 50 -2.64 11.59 3.78
N PHE A 51 -3.13 10.41 4.18
CA PHE A 51 -4.51 10.02 3.96
C PHE A 51 -5.48 10.92 4.70
N LYS A 52 -5.18 11.33 5.93
CA LYS A 52 -5.96 12.34 6.64
C LYS A 52 -5.99 13.68 5.90
N ALA A 53 -4.84 14.13 5.37
CA ALA A 53 -4.74 15.38 4.63
C ALA A 53 -5.50 15.36 3.30
N TRP A 54 -5.60 14.20 2.65
CA TRP A 54 -6.42 13.99 1.46
C TRP A 54 -7.92 13.86 1.83
N ASN A 55 -8.26 13.01 2.80
CA ASN A 55 -9.64 12.72 3.23
C ASN A 55 -10.40 13.97 3.68
N LYS A 56 -9.71 14.95 4.28
CA LYS A 56 -10.33 16.20 4.72
C LYS A 56 -11.11 16.94 3.62
N TRP A 57 -10.73 16.76 2.36
CA TRP A 57 -11.40 17.39 1.21
C TRP A 57 -12.64 16.62 0.74
N LEU A 58 -12.78 15.36 1.16
CA LEU A 58 -13.88 14.48 0.82
C LEU A 58 -14.98 14.48 1.89
N ILE A 59 -14.66 14.82 3.13
CA ILE A 59 -15.65 14.89 4.22
C ILE A 59 -16.80 15.84 3.83
N GLY A 60 -18.02 15.29 3.76
CA GLY A 60 -19.24 16.02 3.37
C GLY A 60 -19.44 16.22 1.87
N TYR A 61 -18.49 15.80 1.03
CA TYR A 61 -18.62 15.81 -0.42
C TYR A 61 -19.28 14.52 -0.92
N ASP A 62 -20.29 14.64 -1.79
CA ASP A 62 -20.94 13.52 -2.51
C ASP A 62 -21.27 12.29 -1.65
N CYS A 63 -21.80 12.53 -0.45
CA CYS A 63 -22.15 11.49 0.53
C CYS A 63 -20.98 10.57 0.94
N TRP A 64 -19.73 11.08 0.86
CA TRP A 64 -18.55 10.35 1.31
C TRP A 64 -18.69 9.90 2.78
N PRO A 65 -18.60 8.59 3.07
CA PRO A 65 -19.03 8.05 4.36
C PRO A 65 -17.93 8.02 5.43
N TYR A 66 -16.71 8.46 5.12
CA TYR A 66 -15.55 8.28 6.01
C TYR A 66 -15.00 9.61 6.51
N GLU A 67 -15.11 9.83 7.82
CA GLU A 67 -14.44 10.95 8.50
C GLU A 67 -12.95 10.69 8.72
N GLU A 68 -12.58 9.41 8.87
CA GLU A 68 -11.21 8.95 9.05
C GLU A 68 -10.92 7.78 8.11
N ILE A 69 -9.65 7.68 7.71
CA ILE A 69 -9.12 6.54 6.96
C ILE A 69 -7.98 5.94 7.78
N ASP A 70 -8.05 4.65 8.06
CA ASP A 70 -6.99 3.93 8.77
C ASP A 70 -6.07 3.22 7.77
N VAL A 71 -4.77 3.47 7.88
CA VAL A 71 -3.76 2.82 7.06
C VAL A 71 -2.86 1.96 7.92
N LYS A 72 -2.68 0.70 7.52
CA LYS A 72 -1.80 -0.26 8.19
C LYS A 72 -0.69 -0.73 7.28
N ILE A 73 0.54 -0.75 7.76
CA ILE A 73 1.62 -1.44 7.04
C ILE A 73 1.62 -2.91 7.49
N VAL A 74 1.37 -3.82 6.55
CA VAL A 74 1.26 -5.26 6.81
C VAL A 74 2.49 -6.05 6.34
N GLY A 75 3.37 -5.42 5.56
CA GLY A 75 4.60 -6.05 5.12
C GLY A 75 5.56 -5.14 4.37
N TRP A 76 6.73 -5.69 4.08
CA TRP A 76 7.85 -5.02 3.44
C TRP A 76 8.49 -5.97 2.42
N ALA A 77 8.67 -5.53 1.19
CA ALA A 77 9.42 -6.26 0.18
C ALA A 77 10.80 -5.66 0.00
N THR A 78 11.84 -6.48 0.04
CA THR A 78 13.21 -6.04 -0.21
C THR A 78 14.03 -7.13 -0.89
N LYS A 79 15.15 -6.76 -1.52
CA LYS A 79 16.03 -7.72 -2.20
C LYS A 79 16.82 -8.61 -1.24
N ASP A 80 17.09 -8.11 -0.03
CA ASP A 80 17.83 -8.81 1.02
C ASP A 80 17.35 -8.31 2.39
N ALA A 81 16.87 -9.23 3.23
CA ALA A 81 16.41 -8.92 4.59
C ALA A 81 17.52 -8.31 5.46
N SER A 82 18.80 -8.52 5.13
CA SER A 82 19.94 -7.92 5.85
C SER A 82 20.01 -6.38 5.72
N LEU A 83 19.25 -5.80 4.79
CA LEU A 83 19.09 -4.34 4.66
C LEU A 83 18.21 -3.75 5.76
N PHE A 84 17.43 -4.56 6.47
CA PHE A 84 16.60 -4.12 7.57
C PHE A 84 17.30 -4.36 8.90
N GLU A 85 17.24 -3.38 9.80
CA GLU A 85 17.77 -3.53 11.16
C GLU A 85 16.78 -4.24 12.10
N TRP A 86 15.78 -4.94 11.54
CA TRP A 86 14.84 -5.80 12.24
C TRP A 86 14.60 -7.07 11.43
N SER A 87 14.19 -8.13 12.12
CA SER A 87 13.89 -9.44 11.51
C SER A 87 12.65 -10.09 12.10
N ASP A 88 11.97 -9.41 13.03
CA ASP A 88 10.70 -9.83 13.61
C ASP A 88 9.52 -9.25 12.81
N ASP A 89 8.31 -9.75 13.05
CA ASP A 89 7.09 -9.24 12.40
C ASP A 89 6.52 -7.97 13.05
N SER A 90 7.33 -7.25 13.85
CA SER A 90 6.82 -6.09 14.60
C SER A 90 6.40 -4.91 13.72
N LEU A 91 6.87 -4.87 12.47
CA LEU A 91 6.52 -3.87 11.46
C LEU A 91 5.80 -4.49 10.25
N GLY A 92 5.32 -5.73 10.38
CA GLY A 92 4.80 -6.54 9.29
C GLY A 92 5.85 -7.51 8.71
N THR A 93 5.37 -8.42 7.86
CA THR A 93 6.19 -9.51 7.31
C THR A 93 7.18 -9.01 6.27
N ILE A 94 8.42 -9.53 6.32
CA ILE A 94 9.46 -9.23 5.35
C ILE A 94 9.42 -10.27 4.21
N TYR A 95 9.28 -9.79 2.98
CA TYR A 95 9.27 -10.58 1.75
C TYR A 95 10.55 -10.33 0.94
N THR A 96 11.18 -11.41 0.49
CA THR A 96 12.40 -11.35 -0.35
C THR A 96 12.33 -12.25 -1.59
N SER A 97 11.26 -13.02 -1.75
CA SER A 97 11.12 -14.03 -2.82
C SER A 97 10.65 -13.41 -4.13
N ASP A 98 9.63 -12.57 -4.05
CA ASP A 98 8.90 -12.13 -5.24
C ASP A 98 9.55 -10.89 -5.86
N LYS A 99 9.62 -10.88 -7.19
CA LYS A 99 10.17 -9.79 -8.00
C LYS A 99 9.24 -9.46 -9.14
N ASP A 100 9.23 -8.21 -9.58
CA ASP A 100 8.54 -7.83 -10.81
C ASP A 100 9.37 -8.20 -12.05
N ASP A 101 8.84 -7.85 -13.23
CA ASP A 101 9.44 -8.20 -14.53
C ASP A 101 10.86 -7.61 -14.71
N ASP A 102 11.19 -6.55 -13.96
CA ASP A 102 12.51 -5.89 -13.95
C ASP A 102 13.44 -6.46 -12.87
N GLY A 103 13.00 -7.49 -12.13
CA GLY A 103 13.79 -8.14 -11.08
C GLY A 103 13.82 -7.37 -9.76
N ILE A 104 12.97 -6.37 -9.59
CA ILE A 104 12.90 -5.54 -8.39
C ILE A 104 11.99 -6.22 -7.36
N PRO A 105 12.37 -6.28 -6.06
CA PRO A 105 11.53 -6.86 -5.02
C PRO A 105 10.10 -6.30 -5.04
N LYS A 106 9.12 -7.19 -4.94
CA LYS A 106 7.71 -6.84 -4.77
C LYS A 106 7.11 -7.66 -3.63
N CYS A 107 6.02 -7.15 -3.07
CA CYS A 107 5.20 -7.95 -2.17
C CYS A 107 4.52 -9.08 -2.95
N PRO A 108 4.07 -10.16 -2.30
CA PRO A 108 3.41 -11.26 -2.99
C PRO A 108 2.20 -10.82 -3.81
N ASP A 109 2.00 -11.43 -4.98
CA ASP A 109 0.87 -11.09 -5.85
C ASP A 109 -0.47 -11.29 -5.13
N ALA A 110 -0.55 -12.30 -4.25
CA ALA A 110 -1.71 -12.55 -3.39
C ALA A 110 -2.04 -11.39 -2.42
N CYS A 111 -1.10 -10.47 -2.16
CA CYS A 111 -1.33 -9.29 -1.34
C CYS A 111 -1.96 -8.13 -2.14
N TYR A 112 -1.84 -8.12 -3.47
CA TYR A 112 -2.39 -7.03 -4.29
C TYR A 112 -3.84 -7.30 -4.67
N LYS A 113 -4.75 -6.58 -4.03
CA LYS A 113 -6.18 -6.59 -4.37
C LYS A 113 -6.55 -5.73 -5.59
N HIS A 114 -5.56 -5.09 -6.21
CA HIS A 114 -5.72 -4.13 -7.30
C HIS A 114 -4.87 -4.46 -8.55
N GLN A 115 -4.00 -5.47 -8.48
CA GLN A 115 -3.12 -5.80 -9.61
C GLN A 115 -3.95 -6.08 -10.88
N ASP A 116 -3.42 -5.65 -12.03
CA ASP A 116 -4.04 -5.83 -13.34
C ASP A 116 -5.44 -5.22 -13.53
N GLN A 117 -5.75 -4.14 -12.79
CA GLN A 117 -7.05 -3.46 -12.84
C GLN A 117 -8.20 -4.42 -12.49
N SER A 118 -7.97 -5.28 -11.48
CA SER A 118 -8.99 -6.19 -10.97
C SER A 118 -10.34 -5.50 -10.83
N LYS A 119 -11.41 -6.19 -11.22
CA LYS A 119 -12.78 -5.65 -11.23
C LYS A 119 -13.30 -5.28 -9.84
N SER A 120 -12.72 -5.83 -8.77
CA SER A 120 -13.06 -5.52 -7.39
C SER A 120 -11.88 -5.80 -6.46
N SER A 121 -11.82 -5.09 -5.34
CA SER A 121 -10.96 -5.39 -4.19
C SER A 121 -11.44 -6.58 -3.34
N ASP A 122 -12.63 -7.15 -3.62
CA ASP A 122 -13.22 -8.28 -2.90
C ASP A 122 -12.64 -9.66 -3.29
N THR A 123 -11.84 -9.73 -4.36
CA THR A 123 -11.20 -10.98 -4.82
C THR A 123 -9.82 -11.17 -4.22
#